data_AF-A0A2W2CBS2-F1
#
_entry.id   AF-A0A2W2CBS2-F1
#
_cell.length_a   1.000
_cell.length_b   1.000
_cell.length_c   1.000
_cell.angle_alpha   90.00
_cell.angle_beta   90.00
_cell.angle_gamma   90.00
#
_symmetry.space_group_name_H-M   'P 1'
#
loop_
_entity.id
_entity.type
_entity.pdbx_description
1 polymer ?
#
loop_
_entity_poly.entity_id
_entity_poly.type
_entity_poly.pdbx_seq_one_letter_code
_entity_poly.pdbx_strand_id
1 'polypeptide(L)'
;MPRVARIVAVLLVSGTLFGCGTDAPPDRMAPTGAASVTPVASPAAYVTFEQAVSGHLKAGGASFVGRCEGATSDPRTLCAVKTATVDGGEVYGIGVPYSEIDGYLLMREGPGGWEVLDEHTPAGGPEPAPSWFAAVG
;
A
#
# COMPACT_ATOMS: atom_id res chain seq x y z
N MET A 1 13.11 24.99 -30.15
CA MET A 1 11.72 25.46 -30.27
C MET A 1 11.05 25.22 -28.92
N PRO A 2 10.61 26.26 -28.18
CA PRO A 2 10.14 26.11 -26.80
C PRO A 2 8.61 26.02 -26.67
N ARG A 3 8.16 25.47 -25.52
CA ARG A 3 6.80 25.46 -24.93
C ARG A 3 5.88 24.37 -25.51
N VAL A 4 5.04 23.67 -24.74
CA VAL A 4 4.07 24.16 -23.76
C VAL A 4 3.76 23.06 -22.73
N ALA A 5 3.88 23.38 -21.43
CA ALA A 5 3.31 22.60 -20.34
C ALA A 5 1.80 22.88 -20.25
N ARG A 6 0.97 21.83 -20.15
CA ARG A 6 -0.46 21.96 -19.83
C ARG A 6 -0.71 21.45 -18.42
N ILE A 7 -0.90 22.39 -17.51
CA ILE A 7 -1.41 22.17 -16.16
C ILE A 7 -2.93 22.10 -16.27
N VAL A 8 -3.54 21.01 -15.82
CA VAL A 8 -4.99 20.88 -15.70
C VAL A 8 -5.31 20.90 -14.21
N ALA A 9 -5.69 22.08 -13.72
CA ALA A 9 -6.35 22.26 -12.44
C ALA A 9 -7.86 22.27 -12.70
N VAL A 10 -8.59 21.29 -12.17
CA VAL A 10 -10.06 21.33 -12.13
C VAL A 10 -10.48 21.57 -10.70
N LEU A 11 -10.91 22.80 -10.48
CA LEU A 11 -11.58 23.30 -9.28
C LEU A 11 -13.09 22.98 -9.34
N LEU A 12 -13.69 22.96 -8.15
CA LEU A 12 -15.12 23.16 -7.81
C LEU A 12 -16.04 21.92 -7.86
N VAL A 13 -16.69 21.63 -6.72
CA VAL A 13 -18.10 22.03 -6.49
C VAL A 13 -18.34 22.21 -4.98
N SER A 14 -18.80 23.40 -4.63
CA SER A 14 -19.38 23.77 -3.33
C SER A 14 -20.85 23.33 -3.28
N GLY A 15 -21.29 22.76 -2.15
CA GLY A 15 -22.71 22.49 -1.89
C GLY A 15 -23.14 23.08 -0.55
N THR A 16 -23.94 24.15 -0.58
CA THR A 16 -24.74 24.64 0.55
C THR A 16 -26.20 24.63 0.13
N LEU A 17 -27.10 24.10 0.99
CA LEU A 17 -28.23 24.82 1.59
C LEU A 17 -29.41 23.92 2.07
N PHE A 18 -29.86 24.26 3.28
CA PHE A 18 -31.20 24.20 3.88
C PHE A 18 -31.89 22.87 4.26
N GLY A 19 -31.93 22.63 5.58
CA GLY A 19 -33.07 22.07 6.30
C GLY A 19 -33.31 22.87 7.59
N CYS A 20 -34.29 23.78 7.57
CA CYS A 20 -34.78 24.54 8.73
C CYS A 20 -35.56 23.64 9.69
N GLY A 21 -35.34 23.82 10.99
CA GLY A 21 -36.24 23.35 12.04
C GLY A 21 -36.00 24.22 13.29
N THR A 22 -36.83 25.24 13.47
CA THR A 22 -36.79 26.17 14.59
C THR A 22 -37.88 25.77 15.59
N ASP A 23 -37.50 25.42 16.82
CA ASP A 23 -38.34 25.62 18.00
C ASP A 23 -37.47 25.62 19.27
N ALA A 24 -37.65 26.60 20.14
CA ALA A 24 -37.04 26.77 21.47
C ALA A 24 -38.11 27.45 22.37
N PRO A 25 -38.04 27.50 23.73
CA PRO A 25 -36.91 27.26 24.68
C PRO A 25 -37.41 26.58 26.01
N PRO A 26 -36.87 26.76 27.26
CA PRO A 26 -35.57 27.25 27.77
C PRO A 26 -34.87 26.28 28.79
N ASP A 27 -33.71 26.73 29.30
CA ASP A 27 -32.98 26.26 30.49
C ASP A 27 -32.30 24.88 30.46
N ARG A 28 -30.98 24.89 30.26
CA ARG A 28 -29.99 24.24 31.16
C ARG A 28 -28.55 24.52 30.70
N MET A 29 -27.82 25.24 31.54
CA MET A 29 -26.38 25.09 31.83
C MET A 29 -25.42 24.98 30.64
N ALA A 30 -24.73 26.09 30.33
CA ALA A 30 -23.51 26.07 29.53
C ALA A 30 -22.32 25.55 30.37
N PRO A 31 -21.59 24.52 29.93
CA PRO A 31 -20.16 24.46 30.14
C PRO A 31 -19.48 25.23 29.01
N THR A 32 -18.92 26.38 29.37
CA THR A 32 -17.98 27.15 28.55
C THR A 32 -16.78 26.27 28.21
N GLY A 33 -16.53 26.02 26.93
CA GLY A 33 -15.29 25.40 26.48
C GLY A 33 -15.46 24.46 25.29
N ALA A 34 -15.80 24.99 24.12
CA ALA A 34 -15.50 24.29 22.87
C ALA A 34 -13.99 24.35 22.65
N ALA A 35 -13.25 23.47 23.33
CA ALA A 35 -11.87 23.19 22.98
C ALA A 35 -11.90 22.65 21.54
N SER A 36 -11.41 23.47 20.61
CA SER A 36 -11.11 23.01 19.25
C SER A 36 -10.00 21.99 19.39
N VAL A 37 -10.36 20.70 19.41
CA VAL A 37 -9.39 19.62 19.32
C VAL A 37 -8.90 19.65 17.88
N THR A 38 -7.83 20.41 17.63
CA THR A 38 -7.09 20.29 16.38
C THR A 38 -6.70 18.82 16.29
N PRO A 39 -7.12 18.06 15.24
CA PRO A 39 -6.63 16.72 15.06
C PRO A 39 -5.13 16.84 14.91
N VAL A 40 -4.40 16.41 15.94
CA VAL A 40 -2.96 16.20 15.85
C VAL A 40 -2.82 15.13 14.78
N ALA A 41 -2.25 15.52 13.63
CA ALA A 41 -1.87 14.56 12.60
C ALA A 41 -0.96 13.54 13.29
N SER A 42 -1.48 12.33 13.51
CA SER A 42 -0.65 11.22 13.94
C SER A 42 0.43 11.05 12.87
N PRO A 43 1.70 10.84 13.26
CA PRO A 43 2.73 10.52 12.29
C PRO A 43 2.23 9.35 11.45
N ALA A 44 2.37 9.45 10.12
CA ALA A 44 2.05 8.34 9.23
C ALA A 44 2.80 7.10 9.75
N ALA A 45 2.07 6.02 10.03
CA ALA A 45 2.65 4.82 10.57
C ALA A 45 3.65 4.25 9.55
N TYR A 46 4.85 3.91 10.03
CA TYR A 46 5.87 3.26 9.20
C TYR A 46 5.35 1.90 8.72
N VAL A 47 5.39 1.65 7.42
CA VAL A 47 4.94 0.39 6.81
C VAL A 47 6.07 -0.64 6.86
N THR A 48 5.87 -1.75 7.57
CA THR A 48 6.84 -2.85 7.57
C THR A 48 6.77 -3.63 6.26
N PHE A 49 7.84 -4.37 5.95
CA PHE A 49 7.88 -5.27 4.80
C PHE A 49 6.66 -6.21 4.77
N GLU A 50 6.34 -6.86 5.89
CA GLU A 50 5.22 -7.80 6.00
C GLU A 50 3.88 -7.11 5.79
N GLN A 51 3.73 -5.87 6.26
CA GLN A 51 2.51 -5.09 6.04
C GLN A 51 2.35 -4.73 4.58
N ALA A 52 3.43 -4.33 3.89
CA ALA A 52 3.41 -4.02 2.46
C ALA A 52 3.02 -5.26 1.64
N VAL A 53 3.69 -6.39 1.86
CA VAL A 53 3.40 -7.64 1.13
C VAL A 53 2.01 -8.17 1.46
N SER A 54 1.63 -8.22 2.73
CA SER A 54 0.29 -8.69 3.12
C SER A 54 -0.81 -7.76 2.59
N GLY A 55 -0.55 -6.45 2.52
CA GLY A 55 -1.47 -5.48 1.92
C GLY A 55 -1.68 -5.76 0.43
N HIS A 56 -0.61 -6.05 -0.29
CA HIS A 56 -0.61 -6.37 -1.72
C HIS A 56 -1.29 -7.73 -2.02
N LEU A 57 -0.89 -8.78 -1.29
CA LEU A 57 -1.38 -10.15 -1.52
C LEU A 57 -2.82 -10.40 -1.06
N LYS A 58 -3.40 -9.52 -0.22
CA LYS A 58 -4.79 -9.66 0.25
C LYS A 58 -5.83 -9.73 -0.88
N ALA A 59 -5.47 -9.33 -2.11
CA ALA A 59 -6.32 -9.55 -3.28
C ALA A 59 -6.49 -11.05 -3.66
N GLY A 60 -5.58 -11.94 -3.23
CA GLY A 60 -5.48 -13.34 -3.69
C GLY A 60 -5.85 -14.43 -2.68
N GLY A 61 -6.28 -14.09 -1.46
CA GLY A 61 -6.85 -15.06 -0.50
C GLY A 61 -5.88 -15.96 0.28
N ALA A 62 -4.58 -15.99 -0.05
CA ALA A 62 -3.57 -16.70 0.73
C ALA A 62 -2.99 -15.84 1.88
N SER A 63 -2.58 -16.48 2.98
CA SER A 63 -2.01 -15.77 4.14
C SER A 63 -0.50 -15.63 4.01
N PHE A 64 0.00 -14.39 4.04
CA PHE A 64 1.43 -14.13 4.07
C PHE A 64 2.00 -14.35 5.48
N VAL A 65 3.06 -15.15 5.61
CA VAL A 65 3.68 -15.50 6.90
C VAL A 65 5.06 -14.86 7.12
N GLY A 66 5.52 -14.03 6.19
CA GLY A 66 6.82 -13.34 6.30
C GLY A 66 7.89 -13.97 5.42
N ARG A 67 9.12 -14.06 5.93
CA ARG A 67 10.26 -14.65 5.22
C ARG A 67 10.12 -16.17 5.12
N CYS A 68 10.59 -16.75 4.03
CA CYS A 68 10.61 -18.21 3.87
C CYS A 68 11.59 -18.89 4.83
N GLU A 69 12.61 -18.15 5.31
CA GLU A 69 13.54 -18.61 6.33
C GLU A 69 12.79 -18.92 7.63
N GLY A 70 12.67 -20.21 7.97
CA GLY A 70 11.99 -20.65 9.18
C GLY A 70 10.47 -20.76 9.08
N ALA A 71 9.89 -20.56 7.89
CA ALA A 71 8.46 -20.81 7.68
C ALA A 71 8.15 -22.31 7.75
N THR A 72 6.99 -22.65 8.32
CA THR A 72 6.46 -24.02 8.30
C THR A 72 5.89 -24.33 6.92
N SER A 73 6.08 -25.55 6.43
CA SER A 73 5.47 -26.02 5.18
C SER A 73 3.95 -26.09 5.33
N ASP A 74 3.23 -25.08 4.83
CA ASP A 74 1.77 -25.07 4.70
C ASP A 74 1.38 -24.50 3.32
N PRO A 75 0.69 -25.28 2.46
CA PRO A 75 0.29 -24.85 1.12
C PRO A 75 -0.74 -23.71 1.09
N ARG A 76 -1.30 -23.32 2.24
CA ARG A 76 -2.22 -22.18 2.37
C ARG A 76 -1.52 -20.88 2.76
N THR A 77 -0.19 -20.94 2.91
CA THR A 77 0.63 -19.80 3.31
C THR A 77 1.60 -19.42 2.22
N LEU A 78 1.89 -18.12 2.13
CA LEU A 78 2.90 -17.57 1.24
C LEU A 78 4.03 -16.97 2.09
N CYS A 79 5.25 -17.11 1.62
CA CYS A 79 6.42 -16.47 2.20
C CYS A 79 7.22 -15.75 1.12
N ALA A 80 8.15 -14.90 1.54
CA ALA A 80 9.05 -14.16 0.66
C ALA A 80 10.51 -14.56 0.86
N VAL A 81 11.25 -14.68 -0.23
CA VAL A 81 12.70 -14.86 -0.25
C VAL A 81 13.35 -13.78 -1.10
N LYS A 82 14.42 -13.14 -0.61
CA LYS A 82 15.15 -12.14 -1.40
C LYS A 82 15.91 -12.85 -2.52
N THR A 83 15.70 -12.44 -3.76
CA THR A 83 16.34 -13.06 -4.93
C THR A 83 17.38 -12.15 -5.57
N ALA A 84 17.12 -10.84 -5.63
CA ALA A 84 18.02 -9.89 -6.26
C ALA A 84 17.93 -8.49 -5.64
N THR A 85 18.78 -7.57 -6.13
CA THR A 85 18.75 -6.14 -5.84
C THR A 85 18.94 -5.39 -7.14
N VAL A 86 18.03 -4.48 -7.48
CA VAL A 86 17.97 -3.77 -8.77
C VAL A 86 17.65 -2.30 -8.51
N ASP A 87 18.50 -1.40 -9.02
CA ASP A 87 18.30 0.06 -8.94
C ASP A 87 17.95 0.56 -7.52
N GLY A 88 18.61 0.02 -6.50
CA GLY A 88 18.36 0.36 -5.09
C GLY A 88 17.02 -0.14 -4.54
N GLY A 89 16.30 -1.00 -5.27
CA GLY A 89 15.21 -1.83 -4.77
C GLY A 89 15.65 -3.29 -4.62
N GLU A 90 14.80 -4.09 -4.00
CA GLU A 90 15.02 -5.50 -3.72
C GLU A 90 13.93 -6.34 -4.37
N VAL A 91 14.33 -7.43 -5.02
CA VAL A 91 13.37 -8.37 -5.62
C VAL A 91 13.13 -9.51 -4.65
N TYR A 92 11.86 -9.81 -4.43
CA TYR A 92 11.40 -10.87 -3.57
C TYR A 92 10.59 -11.90 -4.36
N GLY A 93 11.02 -13.16 -4.34
CA GLY A 93 10.22 -14.28 -4.79
C GLY A 93 9.16 -14.60 -3.73
N ILE A 94 7.91 -14.74 -4.17
CA ILE A 94 6.74 -15.09 -3.36
C ILE A 94 6.27 -16.48 -3.75
N GLY A 95 6.09 -17.34 -2.77
CA GLY A 95 5.55 -18.68 -3.00
C GLY A 95 5.25 -19.42 -1.71
N VAL A 96 4.74 -20.63 -1.84
CA VAL A 96 4.56 -21.55 -0.71
C VAL A 96 5.95 -21.91 -0.13
N PRO A 97 6.10 -21.98 1.21
CA PRO A 97 7.35 -22.40 1.83
C PRO A 97 7.89 -23.71 1.24
N TYR A 98 9.19 -23.73 0.91
CA TYR A 98 9.90 -24.87 0.30
C TYR A 98 9.36 -25.36 -1.05
N SER A 99 8.59 -24.52 -1.75
CA SER A 99 8.06 -24.79 -3.10
C SER A 99 8.72 -23.88 -4.13
N GLU A 100 8.29 -24.00 -5.38
CA GLU A 100 8.67 -23.05 -6.43
C GLU A 100 8.10 -21.66 -6.16
N ILE A 101 8.70 -20.65 -6.79
CA ILE A 101 8.26 -19.25 -6.68
C ILE A 101 7.08 -19.03 -7.64
N ASP A 102 5.96 -18.60 -7.08
CA ASP A 102 4.73 -18.32 -7.81
C ASP A 102 4.74 -16.93 -8.47
N GLY A 103 5.49 -15.98 -7.91
CA GLY A 103 5.62 -14.64 -8.44
C GLY A 103 6.74 -13.83 -7.78
N TYR A 104 7.00 -12.63 -8.31
CA TYR A 104 8.07 -11.76 -7.85
C TYR A 104 7.55 -10.36 -7.59
N LEU A 105 8.05 -9.74 -6.52
CA LEU A 105 7.78 -8.34 -6.17
C LEU A 105 9.08 -7.56 -6.17
N LEU A 106 9.12 -6.45 -6.90
CA LEU A 106 10.16 -5.43 -6.73
C LEU A 106 9.72 -4.48 -5.62
N MET A 107 10.52 -4.35 -4.58
CA MET A 107 10.20 -3.56 -3.39
C MET A 107 11.30 -2.57 -3.06
N ARG A 108 10.94 -1.47 -2.40
CA ARG A 108 11.91 -0.50 -1.90
C ARG A 108 11.49 0.00 -0.53
N GLU A 109 12.47 0.28 0.32
CA GLU A 109 12.26 0.96 1.59
C GLU A 109 12.47 2.47 1.40
N GLY A 110 11.48 3.26 1.81
CA GLY A 110 11.50 4.72 1.78
C GLY A 110 11.18 5.34 3.14
N PRO A 111 11.01 6.67 3.21
CA PRO A 111 10.72 7.38 4.46
C PRO A 111 9.42 6.93 5.16
N GLY A 112 8.48 6.38 4.40
CA GLY A 112 7.22 5.82 4.91
C GLY A 112 7.26 4.31 5.20
N GLY A 113 8.41 3.66 4.98
CA GLY A 113 8.56 2.21 5.07
C GLY A 113 8.59 1.54 3.70
N TRP A 114 8.22 0.27 3.67
CA TRP A 114 8.30 -0.58 2.49
C TRP A 114 7.14 -0.34 1.52
N GLU A 115 7.45 -0.30 0.24
CA GLU A 115 6.49 -0.23 -0.86
C GLU A 115 6.76 -1.31 -1.91
N VAL A 116 5.70 -1.82 -2.52
CA VAL A 116 5.76 -2.65 -3.72
C VAL A 116 5.77 -1.70 -4.92
N LEU A 117 6.83 -1.76 -5.72
CA LEU A 117 7.02 -0.91 -6.89
C LEU A 117 6.46 -1.55 -8.16
N ASP A 118 6.61 -2.86 -8.28
CA ASP A 118 6.18 -3.63 -9.45
C ASP A 118 6.04 -5.12 -9.10
N GLU A 119 5.33 -5.87 -9.93
CA GLU A 119 5.13 -7.31 -9.78
C GLU A 119 5.33 -8.08 -11.08
N HIS A 120 5.73 -9.35 -10.98
CA HIS A 120 5.81 -10.23 -12.14
C HIS A 120 5.45 -11.67 -11.79
N THR A 121 4.55 -12.26 -12.55
CA THR A 121 4.16 -13.67 -12.46
C THR A 121 4.57 -14.39 -13.75
N PRO A 122 5.58 -15.29 -13.72
CA PRO A 122 6.11 -15.93 -14.92
C PRO A 122 5.11 -16.84 -15.67
N ALA A 123 4.05 -17.31 -14.98
CA ALA A 123 3.23 -18.42 -15.45
C ALA A 123 1.97 -18.03 -16.26
N GLY A 124 1.70 -16.75 -16.56
CA GLY A 124 0.30 -16.33 -16.74
C GLY A 124 -0.14 -15.54 -17.97
N GLY A 125 0.74 -15.06 -18.86
CA GLY A 125 0.24 -14.17 -19.92
C GLY A 125 1.24 -13.80 -21.02
N PRO A 126 0.74 -13.12 -22.08
CA PRO A 126 1.57 -12.62 -23.18
C PRO A 126 2.36 -11.35 -22.80
N GLU A 127 2.26 -10.90 -21.56
CA GLU A 127 2.91 -9.68 -21.11
C GLU A 127 4.42 -9.90 -21.03
N PRO A 128 5.23 -9.01 -21.65
CA PRO A 128 6.67 -9.13 -21.58
C PRO A 128 7.14 -9.02 -20.13
N ALA A 129 8.17 -9.78 -19.79
CA ALA A 129 8.81 -9.66 -18.49
C ALA A 129 9.29 -8.21 -18.26
N PRO A 130 9.06 -7.63 -17.07
CA PRO A 130 9.60 -6.33 -16.73
C PRO A 130 11.13 -6.32 -16.83
N SER A 131 11.69 -5.17 -17.23
CA SER A 131 13.15 -5.06 -17.45
C SER A 131 14.00 -5.39 -16.20
N TRP A 132 13.49 -5.12 -15.01
CA TRP A 132 14.16 -5.46 -13.75
C TRP A 132 14.22 -6.97 -13.51
N PHE A 133 13.33 -7.76 -14.11
CA PHE A 133 13.27 -9.20 -13.91
C PHE A 133 14.50 -9.93 -14.51
N ALA A 134 15.16 -9.32 -15.49
CA ALA A 134 16.41 -9.83 -16.05
C ALA A 134 17.54 -9.99 -15.02
N ALA A 135 17.47 -9.31 -13.87
CA ALA A 135 18.45 -9.42 -12.80
C ALA A 135 18.21 -10.63 -11.86
N VAL A 136 17.08 -11.32 -11.99
CA VAL A 136 16.72 -12.47 -11.14
C VAL A 136 17.44 -13.76 -11.58
N GLY A 137 17.76 -13.89 -12.87
CA GLY A 137 18.47 -15.04 -13.45
C GLY A 137 17.56 -15.94 -14.27
#